data_AF-A0A7V8SWC4-F1
#
_entry.id   AF-A0A7V8SWC4-F1
#
_cell.length_a   1.000
_cell.length_b   1.000
_cell.length_c   1.000
_cell.angle_alpha   90.00
_cell.angle_beta   90.00
_cell.angle_gamma   90.00
#
_symmetry.space_group_name_H-M   'P 1'
#
loop_
_entity.id
_entity.type
_entity.pdbx_description
1 polymer ?
#
loop_
_entity_poly.entity_id
_entity_poly.type
_entity_poly.pdbx_seq_one_letter_code
_entity_poly.pdbx_strand_id
1 'polypeptide(L)'
;MRTTILSLLTVVFSAWMAVAQSRSANTLNIYVIDVEGGNAVLFVGPSGESVLVDTGNGGDGAVRDAGRIMAAVRDAGVHEIGHLIIT
;
A
#
# COMPACT_ATOMS: atom_id res chain seq x y z
N MET A 1 48.30 10.38 -1.65
CA MET A 1 47.44 11.48 -2.11
C MET A 1 46.57 11.06 -3.30
N ARG A 2 47.14 10.65 -4.45
CA ARG A 2 46.33 10.19 -5.62
C ARG A 2 45.45 8.97 -5.33
N THR A 3 46.00 7.94 -4.68
CA THR A 3 45.25 6.73 -4.31
C THR A 3 44.14 7.03 -3.31
N THR A 4 44.41 7.88 -2.33
CA THR A 4 43.45 8.32 -1.31
C THR A 4 42.26 9.09 -1.92
N ILE A 5 42.53 9.94 -2.92
CA ILE A 5 41.49 10.69 -3.65
C ILE A 5 40.62 9.75 -4.49
N LEU A 6 41.24 8.78 -5.18
CA LEU A 6 40.51 7.78 -5.97
C LEU A 6 39.60 6.92 -5.10
N SER A 7 40.08 6.48 -3.94
CA SER A 7 39.28 5.72 -2.97
C SER A 7 38.12 6.54 -2.39
N LEU A 8 38.31 7.85 -2.18
CA LEU A 8 37.21 8.72 -1.74
C LEU A 8 36.13 8.88 -2.83
N LEU A 9 36.56 9.09 -4.08
CA LEU A 9 35.65 9.26 -5.22
C LEU A 9 34.81 8.02 -5.47
N THR A 10 35.39 6.82 -5.36
CA THR A 10 34.62 5.58 -5.50
C THR A 10 33.59 5.42 -4.39
N VAL A 11 33.94 5.70 -3.13
CA VAL A 11 32.99 5.63 -2.00
C VAL A 11 31.83 6.62 -2.19
N VAL A 12 32.12 7.85 -2.59
CA VAL A 12 31.09 8.87 -2.85
C VAL A 12 30.19 8.45 -4.01
N PHE A 13 30.77 7.93 -5.10
CA PHE A 13 30.02 7.47 -6.26
C PHE A 13 29.12 6.26 -5.94
N SER A 14 29.62 5.32 -5.13
CA SER A 14 28.83 4.18 -4.65
C SER A 14 27.65 4.61 -3.76
N ALA A 15 27.86 5.59 -2.87
CA ALA A 15 26.80 6.15 -2.05
C ALA A 15 25.72 6.86 -2.90
N TRP A 16 26.13 7.59 -3.94
CA TRP A 16 25.20 8.23 -4.87
C TRP A 16 24.35 7.23 -5.66
N MET A 17 24.95 6.13 -6.12
CA MET A 17 24.19 5.06 -6.80
C MET A 17 23.16 4.41 -5.86
N ALA A 18 23.50 4.21 -4.58
CA ALA A 18 22.57 3.63 -3.61
C ALA A 18 21.34 4.51 -3.35
N VAL A 19 21.53 5.83 -3.26
CA VAL A 19 20.41 6.79 -3.05
C VAL A 19 19.54 6.89 -4.30
N ALA A 20 20.12 6.85 -5.50
CA ALA A 20 19.37 6.87 -6.76
C ALA A 20 18.48 5.62 -6.96
N GLN A 21 18.80 4.50 -6.30
CA GLN A 21 18.00 3.27 -6.33
C GLN A 21 16.89 3.24 -5.26
N SER A 22 16.86 4.20 -4.35
CA SER A 22 15.76 4.38 -3.40
C SER A 22 14.54 4.95 -4.11
N ARG A 23 13.75 4.09 -4.78
CA ARG A 23 12.37 4.45 -5.12
C ARG A 23 11.62 4.65 -3.81
N SER A 24 11.12 5.87 -3.55
CA SER A 24 10.05 6.08 -2.58
C SER A 24 8.96 5.07 -2.89
N ALA A 25 8.61 4.21 -1.92
CA ALA A 25 7.65 3.13 -2.05
C ALA A 25 6.20 3.66 -2.09
N ASN A 26 5.99 4.68 -2.91
CA ASN A 26 4.73 5.33 -3.18
C ASN A 26 4.01 4.48 -4.24
N THR A 27 3.64 3.26 -3.86
CA THR A 27 2.91 2.30 -4.70
C THR A 27 1.41 2.49 -4.56
N LEU A 28 0.67 2.10 -5.59
CA LEU A 28 -0.75 1.80 -5.45
C LEU A 28 -0.87 0.40 -4.87
N ASN A 29 -1.45 0.27 -3.70
CA ASN A 29 -1.74 -1.02 -3.08
C ASN A 29 -3.20 -1.38 -3.32
N ILE A 30 -3.45 -2.63 -3.73
CA ILE A 30 -4.79 -3.13 -4.04
C ILE A 30 -5.02 -4.39 -3.21
N TYR A 31 -6.02 -4.33 -2.34
CA TYR A 31 -6.44 -5.42 -1.49
C TYR A 31 -7.71 -6.03 -2.06
N VAL A 32 -7.61 -7.20 -2.66
CA VAL A 32 -8.77 -8.02 -3.00
C VAL A 32 -9.15 -8.79 -1.75
N ILE A 33 -10.29 -8.44 -1.16
CA ILE A 33 -10.66 -8.89 0.18
C ILE A 33 -11.50 -10.16 0.05
N ASP A 34 -11.11 -11.19 0.80
CA ASP A 34 -11.84 -12.46 0.88
C ASP A 34 -13.17 -12.26 1.62
N VAL A 35 -14.25 -12.07 0.86
CA VAL A 35 -15.64 -11.95 1.33
C VAL A 35 -16.48 -13.14 0.87
N GLU A 36 -17.46 -13.58 1.67
CA GLU A 36 -18.32 -14.75 1.36
C GLU A 36 -19.52 -14.32 0.49
N GLY A 37 -19.21 -13.79 -0.69
CA GLY A 37 -20.18 -13.30 -1.67
C GLY A 37 -20.09 -11.80 -1.92
N GLY A 38 -20.62 -11.37 -3.06
CA GLY A 38 -20.48 -9.98 -3.51
C GLY A 38 -19.03 -9.65 -3.88
N ASN A 39 -18.60 -8.43 -3.57
CA ASN A 39 -17.29 -7.90 -3.90
C ASN A 39 -16.79 -7.01 -2.75
N ALA A 40 -15.47 -6.91 -2.59
CA ALA A 40 -14.82 -5.96 -1.69
C ALA A 40 -13.36 -5.75 -2.14
N VAL A 41 -13.04 -4.53 -2.59
CA VAL A 41 -11.67 -4.18 -2.99
C VAL A 41 -11.29 -2.84 -2.38
N LEU A 42 -10.18 -2.82 -1.63
CA LEU A 42 -9.61 -1.59 -1.09
C LEU A 42 -8.42 -1.16 -1.95
N PHE A 43 -8.50 0.04 -2.51
CA PHE A 43 -7.40 0.72 -3.19
C PHE A 43 -6.78 1.72 -2.23
N VAL A 44 -5.46 1.72 -2.13
CA VAL A 44 -4.70 2.71 -1.35
C VAL A 44 -3.63 3.31 -2.24
N GLY A 45 -3.87 4.57 -2.60
CA GLY A 45 -3.00 5.33 -3.49
C GLY A 45 -1.67 5.68 -2.83
N PRO A 46 -0.67 6.07 -3.63
CA PRO A 46 0.63 6.52 -3.12
C PRO A 46 0.58 7.72 -2.17
N SER A 47 -0.49 8.51 -2.24
CA SER A 47 -0.77 9.66 -1.36
C SER A 47 -1.35 9.25 0.00
N GLY A 48 -1.73 7.98 0.17
CA GLY A 48 -2.53 7.49 1.30
C GLY A 48 -4.05 7.64 1.10
N GLU A 49 -4.51 8.23 -0.01
CA GLU A 49 -5.94 8.27 -0.35
C GLU A 49 -6.48 6.86 -0.59
N SER A 50 -7.69 6.61 -0.09
CA SER A 50 -8.28 5.27 -0.06
C SER A 50 -9.66 5.26 -0.70
N VAL A 51 -9.94 4.18 -1.44
CA VAL A 51 -11.24 3.89 -2.04
C VAL A 51 -11.60 2.45 -1.72
N LEU A 52 -12.74 2.24 -1.05
CA LEU A 52 -13.34 0.92 -0.91
C LEU A 52 -14.44 0.75 -1.97
N VAL A 53 -14.38 -0.32 -2.75
CA VAL A 53 -15.41 -0.71 -3.71
C VAL A 53 -16.13 -1.93 -3.16
N ASP A 54 -17.43 -1.78 -2.93
CA ASP A 54 -18.35 -2.74 -2.33
C ASP A 54 -17.96 -3.20 -0.91
N THR A 55 -18.86 -3.94 -0.24
CA THR A 55 -18.70 -4.33 1.18
C THR A 55 -19.05 -5.79 1.47
N GLY A 56 -18.87 -6.68 0.49
CA GLY A 56 -19.24 -8.08 0.60
C GLY A 56 -20.75 -8.31 0.55
N ASN A 57 -21.23 -9.32 1.28
CA ASN A 57 -22.63 -9.73 1.29
C ASN A 57 -23.39 -9.26 2.55
N GLY A 58 -24.71 -9.14 2.44
CA GLY A 58 -25.59 -8.88 3.58
C GLY A 58 -25.89 -10.13 4.42
N GLY A 59 -26.69 -9.95 5.49
CA GLY A 59 -27.17 -11.07 6.33
C GLY A 59 -26.07 -11.69 7.18
N ASP A 60 -26.08 -13.03 7.32
CA ASP A 60 -25.20 -13.76 8.23
C ASP A 60 -23.70 -13.59 7.91
N GLY A 61 -23.36 -13.33 6.66
CA GLY A 61 -21.97 -13.10 6.21
C GLY A 61 -21.41 -11.72 6.54
N ALA A 62 -22.27 -10.73 6.82
CA ALA A 62 -21.88 -9.33 6.90
C ALA A 62 -20.85 -9.05 8.01
N VAL A 63 -20.98 -9.72 9.16
CA VAL A 63 -20.04 -9.53 10.29
C VAL A 63 -18.65 -10.07 9.96
N ARG A 64 -18.58 -11.22 9.26
CA ARG A 64 -17.31 -11.80 8.82
C ARG A 64 -16.65 -10.90 7.76
N ASP A 65 -17.40 -10.50 6.75
CA ASP A 65 -16.92 -9.65 5.65
C ASP A 65 -16.42 -8.29 6.17
N ALA A 66 -17.18 -7.64 7.04
CA ALA A 66 -16.74 -6.41 7.71
C ALA A 66 -15.43 -6.61 8.49
N GLY A 67 -15.28 -7.77 9.16
CA GLY A 67 -14.03 -8.14 9.83
C GLY A 67 -12.83 -8.24 8.88
N ARG A 68 -13.03 -8.83 7.69
CA ARG A 68 -12.01 -8.98 6.63
C ARG A 68 -11.64 -7.64 6.00
N ILE A 69 -12.64 -6.80 5.72
CA ILE A 69 -12.43 -5.44 5.21
C ILE A 69 -11.60 -4.62 6.21
N MET A 70 -12.00 -4.62 7.47
CA MET A 70 -11.27 -3.88 8.50
C MET A 70 -9.87 -4.43 8.77
N ALA A 71 -9.63 -5.72 8.55
CA ALA A 71 -8.28 -6.28 8.60
C ALA A 71 -7.40 -5.73 7.48
N ALA A 72 -7.91 -5.64 6.25
CA ALA A 72 -7.21 -5.01 5.13
C ALA A 72 -6.95 -3.52 5.34
N VAL A 73 -7.95 -2.77 5.85
CA VAL A 73 -7.81 -1.34 6.21
C VAL A 73 -6.67 -1.14 7.21
N ARG A 74 -6.60 -1.99 8.25
CA ARG A 74 -5.53 -1.93 9.26
C ARG A 74 -4.17 -2.30 8.68
N ASP A 75 -4.09 -3.35 7.87
CA ASP A 75 -2.86 -3.76 7.22
C ASP A 75 -2.31 -2.65 6.31
N ALA A 76 -3.19 -1.95 5.61
CA ALA A 76 -2.84 -0.83 4.75
C ALA A 76 -2.49 0.47 5.49
N GLY A 77 -2.59 0.50 6.83
CA GLY A 77 -2.36 1.71 7.63
C GLY A 77 -3.38 2.83 7.40
N VAL A 78 -4.57 2.50 6.88
CA VAL A 78 -5.63 3.46 6.60
C VAL A 78 -6.46 3.69 7.86
N HIS A 79 -6.62 4.95 8.25
CA HIS A 79 -7.43 5.34 9.41
C HIS A 79 -8.88 5.72 9.04
N GLU A 80 -9.08 6.17 7.81
CA GLU A 80 -10.38 6.57 7.26
C GLU A 80 -10.46 6.18 5.78
N ILE A 81 -11.59 5.61 5.37
CA ILE A 81 -11.86 5.32 3.96
C ILE A 81 -12.36 6.61 3.32
N GLY A 82 -11.56 7.20 2.42
CA GLY A 82 -11.88 8.48 1.79
C GLY A 82 -13.10 8.42 0.87
N HIS A 83 -13.26 7.29 0.17
CA HIS A 83 -14.39 7.07 -0.74
C HIS A 83 -14.94 5.64 -0.65
N LEU A 84 -16.26 5.52 -0.71
CA LEU A 84 -16.97 4.27 -0.83
C LEU A 84 -17.77 4.26 -2.14
N ILE A 85 -17.59 3.23 -2.95
CA ILE A 85 -18.36 2.99 -4.19
C ILE A 85 -19.14 1.70 -4.00
N ILE A 86 -20.45 1.70 -4.27
CA ILE A 86 -21.32 0.52 -4.21
C ILE A 86 -21.93 0.29 -5.60
N THR A 87 -22.02 -0.96 -6.04
CA THR A 87 -22.57 -1.36 -7.36
C THR A 87 -23.88 -2.14 -7.28
#